data_AF-M1Z339-F1
#
_entry.id   AF-M1Z339-F1
#
_cell.length_a   1.000
_cell.length_b   1.000
_cell.length_c   1.000
_cell.angle_alpha   90.00
_cell.angle_beta   90.00
_cell.angle_gamma   90.00
#
_symmetry.space_group_name_H-M   'P 1'
#
loop_
_entity.id
_entity.type
_entity.pdbx_description
1 polymer ?
#
loop_
_entity_poly.entity_id
_entity_poly.type
_entity_poly.pdbx_seq_one_letter_code
_entity_poly.pdbx_strand_id
1 'polypeptide(L)'
;MKLNKAAVATILFLGIFGGMTFMMIWSGSKYQCEVCISYNGYDICQQVEGMDYETTVQTGISTACAGAASGRTESMECGMTPPTKVTCKEL
;
A
#
# COMPACT_ATOMS: atom_id res chain seq x y z
N MET A 1 31.48 30.33 11.84
CA MET A 1 31.15 30.10 10.42
C MET A 1 29.97 31.01 10.07
N LYS A 2 30.20 32.15 9.38
CA LYS A 2 29.10 33.04 8.98
C LYS A 2 28.37 32.39 7.81
N LEU A 3 27.19 31.83 8.04
CA LEU A 3 26.36 31.35 6.95
C LEU A 3 25.93 32.55 6.09
N ASN A 4 26.20 32.49 4.78
CA ASN A 4 25.63 33.43 3.81
C ASN A 4 24.10 33.23 3.77
N LYS A 5 23.34 34.30 3.56
CA LYS A 5 21.88 34.26 3.33
C LYS A 5 21.48 33.20 2.30
N ALA A 6 22.29 32.99 1.27
CA ALA A 6 22.09 31.92 0.29
C ALA A 6 22.17 30.52 0.93
N ALA A 7 23.17 30.27 1.78
CA ALA A 7 23.32 28.99 2.48
C ALA A 7 22.16 28.73 3.46
N VAL A 8 21.67 29.77 4.14
CA VAL A 8 20.48 29.66 5.01
C VAL A 8 19.23 29.31 4.20
N ALA A 9 19.03 29.97 3.05
CA ALA A 9 17.90 29.70 2.17
C ALA A 9 17.93 28.25 1.63
N THR A 10 19.10 27.75 1.23
CA THR A 10 19.24 26.37 0.75
C THR A 10 18.97 25.34 1.85
N ILE A 11 19.48 25.56 3.07
CA ILE A 11 19.23 24.64 4.21
C ILE A 11 17.75 24.64 4.59
N LEU A 12 17.09 25.80 4.59
CA LEU A 12 15.67 25.90 4.88
C LEU A 12 14.84 25.15 3.84
N PHE A 13 15.14 25.33 2.55
CA PHE A 13 14.46 24.62 1.48
C PHE A 13 14.65 23.09 1.61
N LEU A 14 15.88 22.64 1.86
CA LEU A 14 16.17 21.21 2.03
C LEU A 14 15.47 20.62 3.26
N GLY A 15 15.41 21.38 4.37
CA GLY A 15 14.71 20.96 5.58
C GLY A 15 13.20 20.86 5.38
N ILE A 16 12.59 21.81 4.66
CA ILE A 16 11.15 21.79 4.35
C ILE A 16 10.83 20.64 3.39
N PHE A 17 11.61 20.48 2.32
CA PHE A 17 11.38 19.42 1.33
C PHE A 17 11.61 18.03 1.93
N GLY A 18 12.69 17.86 2.71
CA GLY A 18 12.98 16.62 3.42
C GLY A 18 11.97 16.31 4.53
N GLY A 19 11.46 17.34 5.21
CA GLY A 19 10.40 17.18 6.22
C GLY A 19 9.07 16.74 5.61
N MET A 20 8.67 17.34 4.49
CA MET A 20 7.42 16.97 3.80
C MET A 20 7.44 15.53 3.30
N THR A 21 8.54 15.06 2.71
CA THR A 21 8.64 13.66 2.25
C THR A 21 8.56 12.68 3.41
N PHE A 22 9.20 12.99 4.54
CA PHE A 22 9.12 12.15 5.75
C PHE A 22 7.71 12.06 6.32
N MET A 23 6.97 13.17 6.38
CA MET A 23 5.60 13.20 6.89
C MET A 23 4.64 12.37 6.03
N MET A 24 4.79 12.44 4.71
CA MET A 24 3.96 11.69 3.76
C MET A 24 4.18 10.18 3.88
N ILE A 25 5.42 9.74 4.13
CA ILE A 25 5.75 8.32 4.31
C ILE A 25 5.15 7.79 5.61
N TRP A 26 5.18 8.57 6.69
CA TRP A 26 4.74 8.11 8.01
C TRP A 26 3.22 8.12 8.21
N SER A 27 2.49 8.97 7.49
CA SER A 27 1.02 9.07 7.58
C SER A 27 0.27 8.08 6.67
N GLY A 28 0.98 7.13 6.05
CA GLY A 28 0.54 6.44 4.82
C GLY A 28 -0.58 5.40 4.96
N SER A 29 -0.88 4.89 6.16
CA SER A 29 -1.85 3.81 6.37
C SER A 29 -2.91 4.20 7.40
N LYS A 30 -4.20 4.18 7.01
CA LYS A 30 -5.33 4.39 7.94
C LYS A 30 -6.20 3.15 8.13
N TYR A 31 -6.13 2.22 7.19
CA TYR A 31 -6.90 0.99 7.19
C TYR A 31 -5.95 -0.17 7.00
N GLN A 32 -6.16 -1.22 7.78
CA GLN A 32 -5.56 -2.54 7.59
C GLN A 32 -6.65 -3.51 7.19
N CYS A 33 -6.57 -4.04 5.98
CA CYS A 33 -7.50 -5.04 5.46
C CYS A 33 -6.83 -6.39 5.28
N GLU A 34 -7.50 -7.44 5.72
CA GLU A 34 -7.20 -8.83 5.41
C GLU A 34 -8.16 -9.30 4.32
N VAL A 35 -7.62 -9.69 3.17
CA VAL A 35 -8.36 -10.18 2.02
C VAL A 35 -7.92 -11.62 1.74
N CYS A 36 -8.87 -12.55 1.71
CA CYS A 36 -8.64 -13.93 1.33
C CYS A 36 -9.35 -14.27 0.02
N ILE A 37 -8.63 -14.98 -0.86
CA ILE A 37 -9.15 -15.44 -2.15
C ILE A 37 -8.88 -16.93 -2.26
N SER A 38 -9.91 -17.67 -2.67
CA SER A 38 -9.79 -19.08 -3.03
C SER A 38 -9.56 -19.19 -4.53
N TYR A 39 -8.41 -19.72 -4.93
CA TYR A 39 -8.08 -19.92 -6.35
C TYR A 39 -7.36 -21.26 -6.54
N ASN A 40 -7.78 -22.04 -7.53
CA ASN A 40 -7.22 -23.37 -7.82
C ASN A 40 -7.18 -24.35 -6.62
N GLY A 41 -8.13 -24.22 -5.69
CA GLY A 41 -8.22 -25.08 -4.49
C GLY A 41 -7.30 -24.66 -3.34
N TYR A 42 -6.62 -23.52 -3.46
CA TYR A 42 -5.84 -22.91 -2.39
C TYR A 42 -6.52 -21.64 -1.91
N ASP A 43 -6.57 -21.46 -0.59
CA ASP A 43 -6.97 -20.20 0.03
C ASP A 43 -5.73 -19.36 0.34
N ILE A 44 -5.60 -18.21 -0.31
CA ILE A 44 -4.52 -17.24 -0.09
C ILE A 44 -5.10 -16.03 0.63
N CYS A 45 -4.61 -15.76 1.84
CA CYS A 45 -4.94 -14.56 2.61
C CYS A 45 -3.77 -13.57 2.56
N GLN A 46 -4.06 -12.31 2.25
CA GLN A 46 -3.10 -11.21 2.30
C GLN A 46 -3.61 -10.07 3.18
N GLN A 47 -2.71 -9.59 4.03
CA GLN A 47 -2.91 -8.39 4.83
C GLN A 47 -2.25 -7.22 4.13
N VAL A 48 -3.02 -6.15 3.93
CA VAL A 48 -2.61 -4.94 3.24
C VAL A 48 -3.07 -3.72 4.01
N GLU A 49 -2.32 -2.65 3.89
CA GLU A 49 -2.63 -1.38 4.52
C GLU A 49 -2.78 -0.28 3.48
N GLY A 50 -3.66 0.69 3.75
CA GLY A 50 -3.85 1.83 2.88
C GLY A 50 -4.65 2.95 3.52
N MET A 51 -4.76 4.09 2.82
CA MET A 51 -5.46 5.27 3.33
C MET A 51 -6.98 5.21 3.15
N ASP A 52 -7.46 4.35 2.27
CA ASP A 52 -8.86 4.26 1.84
C ASP A 52 -9.31 2.79 1.79
N TYR A 53 -10.52 2.50 2.27
CA TYR A 53 -11.05 1.14 2.37
C TYR A 53 -11.06 0.44 1.00
N GLU A 54 -11.65 1.05 -0.02
CA GLU A 54 -11.86 0.42 -1.32
C GLU A 54 -10.53 0.15 -2.01
N THR A 55 -9.63 1.14 -1.96
CA THR A 55 -8.28 1.03 -2.51
C THR A 55 -7.47 -0.05 -1.79
N THR A 56 -7.62 -0.16 -0.47
CA THR A 56 -6.90 -1.17 0.34
C THR A 56 -7.41 -2.57 0.01
N VAL A 57 -8.73 -2.77 -0.11
CA VAL A 57 -9.29 -4.07 -0.49
C VAL A 57 -8.85 -4.48 -1.91
N GLN A 58 -8.90 -3.58 -2.89
CA GLN A 58 -8.39 -3.80 -4.25
C GLN A 58 -6.90 -4.18 -4.26
N THR A 59 -6.10 -3.52 -3.43
CA THR A 59 -4.67 -3.83 -3.26
C THR A 59 -4.48 -5.22 -2.66
N GLY A 60 -5.33 -5.60 -1.70
CA GLY A 60 -5.34 -6.94 -1.10
C GLY A 60 -5.67 -8.04 -2.10
N ILE A 61 -6.67 -7.80 -2.96
CA ILE A 61 -7.04 -8.73 -4.05
C ILE A 61 -5.88 -8.91 -5.02
N SER A 62 -5.33 -7.80 -5.53
CA SER A 62 -4.23 -7.86 -6.51
C SER A 62 -2.96 -8.51 -5.93
N THR A 63 -2.65 -8.27 -4.66
CA THR A 63 -1.51 -8.89 -3.98
C THR A 63 -1.73 -10.38 -3.73
N ALA A 64 -2.93 -10.77 -3.26
CA ALA A 64 -3.29 -12.17 -3.08
C ALA A 64 -3.21 -12.94 -4.40
N CYS A 65 -3.72 -12.37 -5.48
CA CYS A 65 -3.67 -12.98 -6.80
C CYS A 65 -2.27 -13.01 -7.41
N ALA A 66 -1.43 -12.02 -7.13
CA ALA A 66 -0.01 -12.06 -7.53
C ALA A 66 0.76 -13.18 -6.83
N GLY A 67 0.41 -13.51 -5.58
CA GLY A 67 1.00 -14.62 -4.84
C GLY A 67 0.40 -15.99 -5.19
N ALA A 68 -0.88 -16.05 -5.53
CA ALA A 68 -1.62 -17.27 -5.87
C ALA A 68 -1.33 -17.77 -7.30
N ALA A 69 -1.13 -16.84 -8.24
CA ALA A 69 -0.95 -17.14 -9.64
C ALA A 69 0.51 -17.44 -9.98
N SER A 70 0.75 -18.58 -10.62
CA SER A 70 2.07 -18.97 -11.13
C SER A 70 2.38 -18.37 -12.52
N GLY A 71 1.40 -17.69 -13.13
CA GLY A 71 1.52 -17.02 -14.43
C GLY A 71 0.57 -15.84 -14.60
N ARG A 72 0.83 -14.99 -15.61
CA ARG A 72 0.04 -13.77 -15.89
C ARG A 72 -1.44 -14.01 -16.20
N THR A 73 -1.79 -15.18 -16.75
CA THR A 73 -3.19 -15.52 -17.05
C THR A 73 -3.96 -15.83 -15.78
N GLU A 74 -3.36 -16.62 -14.88
CA GLU A 74 -3.98 -16.99 -13.60
C GLU A 74 -4.18 -15.77 -12.69
N SER A 75 -3.28 -14.77 -12.74
CA SER A 75 -3.45 -13.56 -11.94
C SER A 75 -4.62 -12.69 -12.43
N MET A 76 -4.89 -12.68 -13.74
CA MET A 76 -6.06 -12.01 -14.30
C MET A 76 -7.36 -12.75 -13.97
N GLU A 77 -7.38 -14.09 -14.03
CA GLU A 77 -8.56 -14.88 -13.63
C GLU A 77 -8.85 -14.75 -12.13
N CYS A 78 -7.81 -14.85 -11.29
CA CYS A 78 -7.93 -14.64 -9.85
C CYS A 78 -8.45 -13.24 -9.53
N GLY A 79 -7.98 -12.20 -10.23
CA GLY A 79 -8.46 -10.82 -10.04
C GLY A 79 -9.93 -10.60 -10.39
N MET A 80 -10.52 -11.48 -11.21
CA MET A 80 -11.96 -11.47 -11.50
C MET A 80 -12.78 -12.33 -10.52
N THR A 81 -12.12 -13.08 -9.64
CA THR A 81 -12.77 -13.94 -8.65
C THR A 81 -13.10 -13.12 -7.40
N PRO A 82 -14.34 -13.17 -6.89
CA PRO A 82 -14.69 -12.46 -5.67
C PRO A 82 -13.94 -13.06 -4.47
N PRO A 83 -13.44 -12.22 -3.53
CA PRO A 83 -12.78 -12.70 -2.33
C PRO A 83 -13.75 -13.45 -1.43
N THR A 84 -13.28 -14.56 -0.83
CA THR A 84 -14.06 -15.37 0.11
C THR A 84 -14.21 -14.69 1.47
N LYS A 85 -13.25 -13.82 1.82
CA LYS A 85 -13.28 -13.06 3.06
C LYS A 85 -12.61 -11.70 2.87
N VAL A 86 -13.26 -10.65 3.37
CA VAL A 86 -12.68 -9.31 3.48
C VAL A 86 -12.94 -8.83 4.91
N THR A 87 -11.89 -8.49 5.64
CA THR A 87 -11.98 -7.96 7.00
C THR A 87 -11.08 -6.74 7.10
N CYS A 88 -11.67 -5.56 7.26
CA CYS A 88 -10.92 -4.33 7.42
C CYS A 88 -11.04 -3.77 8.84
N LYS A 89 -9.95 -3.19 9.31
CA LYS A 89 -9.84 -2.49 10.58
C LYS A 89 -9.24 -1.11 10.33
N GLU A 90 -9.71 -0.11 11.05
CA GLU A 90 -9.07 1.21 11.10
C GLU A 90 -7.85 1.14 12.04
N LEU A 91 -6.76 1.80 11.64
CA LEU A 91 -5.49 1.90 12.36
C LEU A 91 -5.40 3.21 13.15
#